data_AF-D5UID6-F1
#
_entry.id   AF-D5UID6-F1
#
_cell.length_a   1.000
_cell.length_b   1.000
_cell.length_c   1.000
_cell.angle_alpha   90.00
_cell.angle_beta   90.00
_cell.angle_gamma   90.00
#
_symmetry.space_group_name_H-M   'P 1'
#
loop_
_entity.id
_entity.type
_entity.pdbx_description
1 polymer ?
#
loop_
_entity_poly.entity_id
_entity_poly.type
_entity_poly.pdbx_seq_one_letter_code
_entity_poly.pdbx_strand_id
1 'polypeptide(L)'
;MTTTHDPRTRMRLREQLRLDWWLLRFELAMQDYPAREARRIRRELRASVIDDARRAGLDTALRDLGSPRRLAAAYFAELDRERPRWTDGALLGGILGILVPGYMWLSWQLGALDAIDAMGGGTVELSWLGTPAILTHTEDTVSMQSTLGWGPVVLALVLTSVFFALGSRIWRLRSA
;
A
#
# COMPACT_ATOMS: atom_id res chain seq x y z
N MET A 1 -44.33 17.64 32.50
CA MET A 1 -43.62 16.49 31.90
C MET A 1 -42.31 17.02 31.34
N THR A 2 -41.28 17.08 32.19
CA THR A 2 -39.97 17.69 31.89
C THR A 2 -39.03 16.58 31.45
N THR A 3 -38.67 16.56 30.17
CA THR A 3 -37.62 15.69 29.64
C THR A 3 -36.26 16.23 30.08
N THR A 4 -35.70 15.62 31.12
CA THR A 4 -34.33 15.85 31.58
C THR A 4 -33.39 15.46 30.44
N HIS A 5 -32.76 16.43 29.79
CA HIS A 5 -31.72 16.20 28.79
C HIS A 5 -30.42 15.87 29.54
N ASP A 6 -30.07 14.59 29.64
CA ASP A 6 -28.83 14.11 30.26
C ASP A 6 -27.63 14.48 29.38
N PRO A 7 -26.69 15.34 29.84
CA PRO A 7 -25.62 15.91 29.01
C PRO A 7 -24.40 14.98 28.84
N ARG A 8 -24.57 13.66 28.91
CA ARG A 8 -23.46 12.69 28.82
C ARG A 8 -23.72 11.58 27.81
N THR A 9 -24.14 11.94 26.61
CA THR A 9 -24.24 10.99 25.51
C THR A 9 -22.84 10.51 25.13
N ARG A 10 -22.40 9.41 25.75
CA ARG A 10 -21.23 8.65 25.31
C ARG A 10 -21.45 8.33 23.84
N MET A 11 -20.57 8.85 22.99
CA MET A 11 -20.56 8.57 21.56
C MET A 11 -20.70 7.07 21.33
N ARG A 12 -21.68 6.65 20.53
CA ARG A 12 -21.99 5.22 20.35
C ARG A 12 -20.77 4.52 19.77
N LEU A 13 -20.54 3.25 20.12
CA LEU A 13 -19.41 2.46 19.60
C LEU A 13 -19.31 2.50 18.07
N ARG A 14 -20.45 2.47 17.36
CA ARG A 14 -20.50 2.61 15.90
C ARG A 14 -20.00 3.98 15.40
N GLU A 15 -20.30 5.05 16.12
CA GLU A 15 -19.86 6.40 15.79
C GLU A 15 -18.35 6.55 16.04
N GLN A 16 -17.85 5.99 17.14
CA GLN A 16 -16.41 5.94 17.41
C GLN A 16 -15.66 5.18 16.31
N LEU A 17 -16.15 4.00 15.91
CA LEU A 17 -15.57 3.23 14.82
C LEU A 17 -15.58 3.99 13.49
N ARG A 18 -16.65 4.72 13.18
CA ARG A 18 -16.72 5.54 11.97
C ARG A 18 -15.72 6.69 12.00
N LEU A 19 -15.55 7.34 13.15
CA LEU A 19 -14.55 8.40 13.34
C LEU A 19 -13.13 7.84 13.21
N ASP A 20 -12.82 6.73 13.88
CA ASP A 20 -11.51 6.09 13.81
C ASP A 20 -11.20 5.62 12.39
N TRP A 21 -12.18 5.08 11.66
CA TRP A 21 -12.02 4.69 10.25
C TRP A 21 -11.74 5.88 9.33
N TRP A 22 -12.43 7.01 9.56
CA TRP A 22 -12.21 8.24 8.80
C TRP A 22 -10.81 8.80 9.08
N LEU A 23 -10.37 8.82 10.35
CA LEU A 23 -9.05 9.28 10.75
C LEU A 23 -7.93 8.38 10.21
N LEU A 24 -8.15 7.06 10.16
CA LEU A 24 -7.20 6.12 9.55
C LEU A 24 -7.04 6.38 8.05
N ARG A 25 -8.13 6.69 7.33
CA ARG A 25 -8.05 7.10 5.92
C ARG A 25 -7.33 8.42 5.72
N PHE A 26 -7.50 9.37 6.64
CA PHE A 26 -6.74 10.63 6.63
C PHE A 26 -5.24 10.40 6.88
N GLU A 27 -4.90 9.55 7.86
CA GLU A 27 -3.53 9.17 8.16
C GLU A 27 -2.83 8.49 6.98
N LEU A 28 -3.53 7.57 6.31
CA LEU A 28 -3.05 6.96 5.06
C LEU A 28 -2.80 8.00 3.96
N ALA A 29 -3.63 9.05 3.87
CA ALA A 29 -3.44 10.11 2.91
C ALA A 29 -2.28 11.06 3.27
N MET A 30 -1.90 11.13 4.55
CA MET A 30 -0.84 12.00 5.09
C MET A 30 0.50 11.28 5.34
N GLN A 31 0.70 10.07 4.79
CA GLN A 31 1.89 9.25 5.06
C GLN A 31 3.21 9.95 4.73
N ASP A 32 3.23 10.80 3.70
CA ASP A 32 4.41 11.56 3.29
C ASP A 32 4.57 12.92 4.04
N TYR A 33 3.66 13.25 4.96
CA TYR A 33 3.68 14.50 5.73
C TYR A 33 4.58 14.38 6.97
N PRO A 34 5.25 15.47 7.44
CA PRO A 34 6.06 15.43 8.66
C PRO A 34 5.34 14.79 9.85
N ALA A 35 5.86 13.66 10.33
CA ALA A 35 5.16 12.80 11.30
C ALA A 35 4.77 13.53 12.60
N ARG A 36 5.55 14.52 13.05
CA ARG A 36 5.25 15.32 14.25
C ARG A 36 4.04 16.22 14.03
N GLU A 37 4.01 16.92 12.90
CA GLU A 37 2.94 17.84 12.54
C GLU A 37 1.67 17.07 12.15
N ALA A 38 1.79 15.97 11.38
CA ALA A 38 0.66 15.10 11.06
C ALA A 38 -0.03 14.56 12.32
N ARG A 39 0.75 14.15 13.33
CA ARG A 39 0.21 13.72 14.63
C ARG A 39 -0.48 14.85 15.38
N ARG A 40 0.04 16.08 15.30
CA ARG A 40 -0.58 17.27 15.90
C ARG A 40 -1.90 17.59 15.22
N ILE A 41 -1.91 17.71 13.89
CA ILE A 41 -3.10 17.93 13.07
C ILE A 41 -4.15 16.86 13.37
N ARG A 42 -3.76 15.57 13.43
CA ARG A 42 -4.70 14.48 13.75
C ARG A 42 -5.33 14.62 15.14
N ARG A 43 -4.56 15.03 16.16
CA ARG A 43 -5.07 15.24 17.51
C ARG A 43 -6.05 16.42 17.55
N GLU A 44 -5.69 17.53 16.91
CA GLU A 44 -6.52 18.72 16.80
C GLU A 44 -7.82 18.41 16.04
N LEU A 45 -7.73 17.71 14.91
CA LEU A 45 -8.88 17.28 14.11
C LEU A 45 -9.80 16.31 14.85
N ARG A 46 -9.24 15.37 15.61
CA ARG A 46 -10.04 14.48 16.46
C ARG A 46 -10.80 15.26 17.52
N ALA A 47 -10.14 16.23 18.16
CA ALA A 47 -10.76 17.06 19.19
C ALA A 47 -11.89 17.93 18.60
N SER A 48 -11.66 18.56 17.44
CA SER A 48 -12.67 19.39 16.78
C SER A 48 -13.88 18.58 16.32
N VAL A 49 -13.67 17.42 15.68
CA VAL A 49 -14.77 16.57 15.21
C VAL A 49 -15.59 16.02 16.38
N ILE A 50 -14.96 15.69 17.51
CA ILE A 50 -15.70 15.27 18.71
C ILE A 50 -16.55 16.42 19.26
N ASP A 51 -16.02 17.65 19.26
CA ASP A 51 -16.74 18.83 19.72
C ASP A 51 -17.94 19.15 18.81
N ASP A 52 -17.75 19.12 17.50
CA ASP A 52 -18.82 19.35 16.52
C ASP A 52 -19.85 18.22 16.51
N ALA A 53 -19.41 16.97 16.70
CA ALA A 53 -20.32 15.83 16.82
C ALA A 53 -21.23 15.95 18.05
N ARG A 54 -20.77 16.59 19.14
CA ARG A 54 -21.63 16.87 20.30
C ARG A 54 -22.69 17.93 20.01
N ARG A 55 -22.43 18.86 19.09
CA ARG A 55 -23.38 19.93 18.72
C ARG A 55 -24.38 19.50 17.66
N ALA A 56 -23.92 18.86 16.58
CA ALA A 56 -24.70 18.62 15.36
C ALA A 56 -24.77 17.15 14.93
N GLY A 57 -24.16 16.24 15.70
CA GLY A 57 -24.02 14.83 15.37
C GLY A 57 -22.85 14.52 14.44
N LEU A 58 -22.30 13.31 14.55
CA LEU A 58 -21.09 12.89 13.81
C LEU A 58 -21.26 12.94 12.29
N ASP A 59 -22.44 12.60 11.77
CA ASP A 59 -22.67 12.57 10.32
C ASP A 59 -22.67 13.96 9.69
N THR A 60 -23.08 14.98 10.43
CA THR A 60 -23.01 16.38 9.98
C THR A 60 -21.56 16.85 10.03
N ALA A 61 -20.87 16.60 11.14
CA ALA A 61 -19.46 16.97 11.32
C ALA A 61 -18.54 16.34 10.24
N LEU A 62 -18.72 15.05 9.93
CA LEU A 62 -17.92 14.38 8.89
C LEU A 62 -18.26 14.85 7.48
N ARG A 63 -19.51 15.28 7.22
CA ARG A 63 -19.90 15.85 5.92
C ARG A 63 -19.29 17.22 5.70
N ASP A 64 -19.24 18.05 6.73
CA ASP A 64 -18.62 19.39 6.66
C ASP A 64 -17.10 19.30 6.44
N LEU A 65 -16.41 18.33 7.06
CA LEU A 65 -14.99 18.08 6.76
C LEU A 65 -14.76 17.55 5.33
N GLY A 66 -15.74 16.87 4.76
CA GLY A 66 -15.64 16.27 3.43
C GLY A 66 -14.68 15.08 3.34
N SER A 67 -14.10 14.86 2.15
CA SER A 67 -13.29 13.66 1.91
C SER A 67 -11.89 13.76 2.55
N PRO A 68 -11.42 12.71 3.27
CA PRO A 68 -10.11 12.71 3.92
C PRO A 68 -8.94 13.03 2.97
N ARG A 69 -9.01 12.53 1.73
CA ARG A 69 -7.98 12.75 0.71
C ARG A 69 -7.89 14.22 0.26
N ARG A 70 -9.04 14.88 0.09
CA ARG A 70 -9.08 16.30 -0.29
C ARG A 70 -8.57 17.19 0.85
N LEU A 71 -8.90 16.84 2.09
CA LEU A 71 -8.37 17.55 3.26
C LEU A 71 -6.85 17.39 3.36
N ALA A 72 -6.33 16.17 3.20
CA ALA A 72 -4.89 15.92 3.17
C ALA A 72 -4.20 16.70 2.03
N ALA A 73 -4.79 16.72 0.83
CA ALA A 73 -4.27 17.49 -0.30
C ALA A 73 -4.22 19.01 -0.01
N ALA A 74 -5.19 19.56 0.74
CA ALA A 74 -5.15 20.95 1.17
C ALA A 74 -3.98 21.23 2.13
N TYR A 75 -3.75 20.36 3.11
CA TYR A 75 -2.57 20.47 3.99
C TYR A 75 -1.24 20.36 3.24
N PHE A 76 -1.15 19.51 2.21
CA PHE A 76 0.04 19.44 1.35
C PHE A 76 0.22 20.69 0.47
N ALA A 77 -0.87 21.32 0.03
CA ALA A 77 -0.80 22.55 -0.77
C ALA A 77 -0.31 23.76 0.04
N GLU A 78 -0.51 23.74 1.35
CA GLU A 78 -0.05 24.78 2.28
C GLU A 78 1.41 24.59 2.72
N LEU A 79 2.03 23.46 2.36
CA LEU A 79 3.48 23.33 2.49
C LEU A 79 4.18 24.12 1.40
N ASP A 80 5.07 25.01 1.84
CA ASP A 80 5.94 25.86 1.01
C ASP A 80 6.94 25.06 0.14
N ARG A 81 6.97 23.72 0.24
CA ARG A 81 7.85 22.82 -0.52
C ARG A 81 7.11 21.58 -0.99
N GLU A 82 7.06 21.37 -2.31
CA GLU A 82 6.66 20.08 -2.90
C GLU A 82 7.62 18.98 -2.43
N ARG A 83 7.12 18.03 -1.64
CA ARG A 83 7.93 16.87 -1.20
C ARG A 83 7.71 15.65 -2.10
N PRO A 84 8.76 14.85 -2.33
CA PRO A 84 8.67 13.58 -3.05
C PRO A 84 7.75 12.59 -2.32
N ARG A 85 6.95 11.86 -3.09
CA ARG A 85 5.95 10.90 -2.58
C ARG A 85 6.59 9.54 -2.35
N TRP A 86 7.37 9.42 -1.29
CA TRP A 86 8.14 8.20 -0.99
C TRP A 86 7.26 6.96 -0.89
N THR A 87 6.05 7.11 -0.36
CA THR A 87 5.09 6.00 -0.23
C THR A 87 4.61 5.51 -1.60
N ASP A 88 4.30 6.42 -2.53
CA ASP A 88 3.93 6.05 -3.91
C ASP A 88 5.11 5.35 -4.62
N GLY A 89 6.34 5.83 -4.38
CA GLY A 89 7.57 5.19 -4.82
C GLY A 89 7.73 3.76 -4.29
N ALA A 90 7.56 3.56 -2.98
CA ALA A 90 7.67 2.25 -2.35
C ALA A 90 6.60 1.28 -2.85
N LEU A 91 5.36 1.76 -3.04
CA LEU A 91 4.26 0.96 -3.56
C LEU A 91 4.53 0.52 -5.00
N LEU A 92 4.89 1.45 -5.88
CA LEU A 92 5.21 1.14 -7.28
C LEU A 92 6.46 0.26 -7.39
N GLY A 93 7.51 0.56 -6.64
CA GLY A 93 8.72 -0.25 -6.57
C GLY A 93 8.46 -1.67 -6.09
N GLY A 94 7.64 -1.85 -5.05
CA GLY A 94 7.29 -3.18 -4.54
C GLY A 94 6.42 -3.97 -5.52
N ILE A 95 5.37 -3.37 -6.09
CA ILE A 95 4.48 -4.05 -7.03
C ILE A 95 5.24 -4.41 -8.31
N LEU A 96 5.87 -3.44 -8.95
CA LEU A 96 6.47 -3.65 -10.27
C LEU A 96 7.87 -4.27 -10.20
N GLY A 97 8.60 -4.04 -9.11
CA GLY A 97 9.95 -4.55 -8.92
C GLY A 97 10.04 -5.91 -8.22
N ILE A 98 9.03 -6.31 -7.43
CA ILE A 98 9.05 -7.59 -6.69
C ILE A 98 7.89 -8.48 -7.12
N LEU A 99 6.64 -7.98 -7.04
CA LEU A 99 5.46 -8.80 -7.28
C LEU A 99 5.38 -9.27 -8.73
N VAL A 100 5.63 -8.38 -9.71
CA VAL A 100 5.60 -8.73 -11.14
C VAL A 100 6.68 -9.76 -11.50
N PRO A 101 7.98 -9.57 -11.16
CA PRO A 101 8.99 -10.59 -11.42
C PRO A 101 8.71 -11.92 -10.71
N GLY A 102 8.22 -11.88 -9.46
CA GLY A 102 7.82 -13.08 -8.74
C GLY A 102 6.66 -13.83 -9.40
N TYR A 103 5.68 -13.09 -9.91
CA TYR A 103 4.58 -13.65 -10.69
C TYR A 103 5.10 -14.30 -11.98
N MET A 104 5.92 -13.60 -12.76
CA MET A 104 6.51 -14.15 -13.99
C MET A 104 7.35 -15.41 -13.73
N TRP A 105 8.11 -15.43 -12.64
CA TRP A 105 8.88 -16.59 -12.20
C TRP A 105 8.00 -17.80 -11.90
N LEU A 106 6.89 -17.61 -11.18
CA LEU A 106 5.92 -18.68 -10.89
C LEU A 106 5.22 -19.15 -12.16
N SER A 107 4.73 -18.22 -12.99
CA SER A 107 4.05 -18.55 -14.25
C SER A 107 4.96 -19.33 -15.20
N TRP A 108 6.25 -18.96 -15.28
CA TRP A 108 7.22 -19.67 -16.10
C TRP A 108 7.40 -21.13 -15.65
N GLN A 109 7.53 -21.39 -14.34
CA GLN A 109 7.68 -22.75 -13.84
C GLN A 109 6.41 -23.59 -14.04
N LEU A 110 5.23 -23.00 -13.80
CA LEU A 110 3.96 -23.68 -14.04
C LEU A 110 3.77 -24.04 -15.52
N GLY A 111 4.09 -23.10 -16.42
CA GLY A 111 4.05 -23.36 -17.86
C GLY A 111 5.07 -24.40 -18.31
N ALA A 112 6.25 -24.44 -17.68
CA ALA A 112 7.26 -25.46 -17.95
C ALA A 112 6.82 -26.86 -17.46
N LEU A 113 6.17 -26.96 -16.30
CA LEU A 113 5.60 -28.22 -15.82
C LEU A 113 4.50 -28.77 -16.74
N ASP A 114 3.63 -27.89 -17.23
CA ASP A 114 2.58 -28.23 -18.20
C ASP A 114 3.19 -28.72 -19.53
N ALA A 115 4.24 -28.05 -20.00
CA ALA A 115 4.97 -28.48 -21.20
C ALA A 115 5.65 -29.85 -21.02
N ILE A 116 6.23 -30.13 -19.84
CA ILE A 116 6.84 -31.44 -19.53
C ILE A 116 5.77 -32.54 -19.56
N ASP A 117 4.59 -32.29 -18.98
CA ASP A 117 3.46 -33.23 -19.01
C ASP A 117 3.03 -33.54 -20.45
N ALA A 118 2.83 -32.49 -21.25
CA ALA A 118 2.42 -32.62 -22.64
C ALA A 118 3.42 -33.38 -23.52
N MET A 119 4.70 -33.42 -23.14
CA MET A 119 5.75 -34.19 -23.83
C MET A 119 5.85 -35.66 -23.36
N GLY A 120 4.98 -36.10 -22.44
CA GLY A 120 4.99 -37.45 -21.89
C GLY A 120 5.68 -37.58 -20.54
N GLY A 121 5.91 -36.46 -19.84
CA GLY A 121 6.52 -36.41 -18.52
C GLY A 121 8.05 -36.51 -18.52
N GLY A 122 8.65 -36.34 -17.35
CA GLY A 122 10.08 -36.49 -17.10
C GLY A 122 10.68 -35.42 -16.19
N THR A 123 12.00 -35.42 -16.12
CA THR A 123 12.79 -34.42 -15.38
C THR A 123 13.59 -33.58 -16.37
N VAL A 124 13.47 -32.26 -16.26
CA VAL A 124 14.20 -31.32 -17.11
C VAL A 124 14.92 -30.30 -16.23
N GLU A 125 16.18 -30.05 -16.57
CA GLU A 125 16.95 -28.93 -16.03
C GLU A 125 16.77 -27.72 -16.95
N LEU A 126 16.18 -26.67 -16.40
CA LEU A 126 15.97 -25.40 -17.08
C LEU A 126 16.71 -24.29 -16.34
N SER A 127 16.87 -23.16 -17.01
CA SER A 127 17.36 -21.94 -16.37
C SER A 127 16.48 -20.76 -16.73
N TRP A 128 16.22 -19.90 -15.75
CA TRP A 128 15.57 -18.62 -15.98
C TRP A 128 16.41 -17.51 -15.36
N LEU A 129 16.85 -16.59 -16.21
CA LEU A 129 17.77 -15.51 -15.86
C LEU A 129 19.04 -15.98 -15.13
N GLY A 130 19.59 -17.14 -15.56
CA GLY A 130 20.80 -17.72 -14.95
C GLY A 130 20.57 -18.41 -13.61
N THR A 131 19.32 -18.52 -13.15
CA THR A 131 18.93 -19.36 -12.01
C THR A 131 18.57 -20.75 -12.52
N PRO A 132 19.28 -21.82 -12.10
CA PRO A 132 18.93 -23.18 -12.46
C PRO A 132 17.71 -23.66 -11.67
N ALA A 133 16.81 -24.33 -12.38
CA ALA A 133 15.61 -24.96 -11.85
C ALA A 133 15.51 -26.39 -12.38
N ILE A 134 15.27 -27.33 -11.47
CA ILE A 134 15.00 -28.73 -11.77
C ILE A 134 13.49 -28.91 -11.63
N LEU A 135 12.84 -29.25 -12.74
CA LEU A 135 11.40 -29.48 -12.80
C LEU A 135 11.18 -30.96 -13.11
N THR A 136 10.38 -31.62 -12.29
CA THR A 136 9.98 -33.00 -12.52
C THR A 136 8.47 -33.09 -12.56
N HIS A 137 7.94 -33.67 -13.63
CA HIS A 137 6.53 -33.97 -13.76
C HIS A 137 6.40 -35.39 -14.33
N THR A 138 6.03 -36.33 -13.47
CA THR A 138 5.80 -37.75 -13.80
C THR A 138 4.44 -38.15 -13.20
N GLU A 139 3.85 -39.26 -13.66
CA GLU A 139 2.58 -39.80 -13.14
C GLU A 139 2.54 -39.90 -11.60
N ASP A 140 3.67 -40.21 -10.97
CA ASP A 140 3.78 -40.39 -9.52
C ASP A 140 4.24 -39.15 -8.74
N THR A 141 4.80 -38.12 -9.40
CA THR A 141 5.45 -37.00 -8.69
C THR A 141 5.48 -35.71 -9.50
N VAL A 142 5.05 -34.63 -8.86
CA VAL A 142 5.27 -33.24 -9.29
C VAL A 142 6.23 -32.58 -8.31
N SER A 143 7.39 -32.12 -8.79
CA SER A 143 8.36 -31.41 -7.95
C SER A 143 8.97 -30.22 -8.66
N MET A 144 9.22 -29.17 -7.87
CA MET A 144 9.74 -27.90 -8.34
C MET A 144 10.89 -27.49 -7.43
N GLN A 145 12.12 -27.60 -7.93
CA GLN A 145 13.31 -27.21 -7.18
C GLN A 145 14.02 -26.09 -7.92
N SER A 146 14.23 -24.97 -7.24
CA SER A 146 15.00 -23.85 -7.77
C SER A 146 15.95 -23.32 -6.72
N THR A 147 17.14 -22.92 -7.17
CA THR A 147 18.14 -22.27 -6.34
C THR A 147 18.18 -20.79 -6.66
N LEU A 148 18.03 -19.91 -5.67
CA LEU A 148 17.96 -18.48 -5.94
C LEU A 148 19.32 -17.97 -6.48
N GLY A 149 19.40 -17.70 -7.77
CA GLY A 149 20.56 -17.09 -8.42
C GLY A 149 20.56 -15.56 -8.33
N TRP A 150 21.69 -14.95 -8.70
CA TRP A 150 21.87 -13.49 -8.65
C TRP A 150 21.07 -12.74 -9.72
N GLY A 151 20.81 -13.34 -10.88
CA GLY A 151 20.13 -12.67 -12.00
C GLY A 151 18.74 -12.11 -11.64
N PRO A 152 17.83 -12.93 -11.10
CA PRO A 152 16.52 -12.47 -10.62
C PRO A 152 16.60 -11.37 -9.55
N VAL A 153 17.58 -11.48 -8.65
CA VAL A 153 17.79 -10.51 -7.56
C VAL A 153 18.21 -9.16 -8.14
N VAL A 154 19.17 -9.15 -9.07
CA VAL A 154 19.61 -7.92 -9.74
C VAL A 154 18.47 -7.31 -10.54
N LEU A 155 17.70 -8.11 -11.29
CA LEU A 155 16.54 -7.62 -12.02
C LEU A 155 15.51 -6.96 -11.08
N ALA A 156 15.14 -7.64 -9.99
CA ALA A 156 14.21 -7.12 -9.01
C ALA A 156 14.71 -5.82 -8.38
N LEU A 157 16.01 -5.73 -8.03
CA LEU A 157 16.61 -4.52 -7.46
C LEU A 157 16.61 -3.34 -8.44
N VAL A 158 16.95 -3.58 -9.71
CA VAL A 158 16.95 -2.57 -10.76
C VAL A 158 15.53 -2.06 -11.00
N LEU A 159 14.56 -2.95 -11.20
CA LEU A 159 13.16 -2.57 -11.41
C LEU A 159 12.60 -1.82 -10.20
N THR A 160 12.86 -2.33 -8.99
CA THR A 160 12.43 -1.67 -7.75
C THR A 160 12.98 -0.25 -7.68
N SER A 161 14.27 -0.07 -7.97
CA SER A 161 14.93 1.23 -7.93
C SER A 161 14.39 2.21 -8.99
N VAL A 162 14.16 1.73 -10.21
CA VAL A 162 13.59 2.54 -11.31
C VAL A 162 12.15 2.96 -10.99
N PHE A 163 11.29 2.02 -10.60
CA PHE A 163 9.89 2.33 -10.29
C PHE A 163 9.73 3.11 -8.99
N PHE A 164 10.62 2.90 -8.03
CA PHE A 164 10.71 3.73 -6.83
C PHE A 164 11.09 5.17 -7.19
N ALA A 165 12.11 5.38 -8.02
CA ALA A 165 12.50 6.71 -8.47
C ALA A 165 11.35 7.39 -9.25
N LEU A 166 10.64 6.64 -10.11
CA LEU A 166 9.46 7.08 -10.84
C LEU A 166 8.30 7.48 -9.92
N GLY A 167 7.95 6.63 -8.96
CA GLY A 167 6.83 6.88 -8.04
C GLY A 167 7.13 7.97 -7.02
N SER A 168 8.36 8.01 -6.50
CA SER A 168 8.81 9.07 -5.59
C SER A 168 8.98 10.42 -6.28
N ARG A 169 9.00 10.46 -7.62
CA ARG A 169 9.29 11.64 -8.43
C ARG A 169 10.56 12.34 -7.95
N ILE A 170 11.60 11.55 -7.69
CA ILE A 170 12.83 12.02 -7.03
C ILE A 170 13.48 13.21 -7.76
N TRP A 171 13.23 13.34 -9.07
CA TRP A 171 13.70 14.46 -9.90
C TRP A 171 13.09 15.81 -9.55
N ARG A 172 11.91 15.86 -8.90
CA ARG A 172 11.30 17.13 -8.46
C ARG A 172 12.07 17.81 -7.33
N LEU A 173 12.92 17.07 -6.61
CA LEU A 173 13.85 17.65 -5.63
C LEU A 173 14.92 18.52 -6.27
N ARG A 174 15.15 18.40 -7.58
CA ARG A 174 16.23 19.08 -8.29
C ARG A 174 15.75 20.33 -9.04
N SER A 175 14.44 20.54 -9.11
CA SER A 175 13.79 21.67 -9.79
C SER A 175 13.17 22.70 -8.83
N ALA A 176 13.42 22.57 -7.52
CA ALA A 176 13.04 23.51 -6.47
C ALA A 176 14.31 24.05 -5.80
#